data_AF-A0A7C4HJX1-F1
#
_entry.id   AF-A0A7C4HJX1-F1
#
_cell.length_a   1.000
_cell.length_b   1.000
_cell.length_c   1.000
_cell.angle_alpha   90.00
_cell.angle_beta   90.00
_cell.angle_gamma   90.00
#
_symmetry.space_group_name_H-M   'P 1'
#
loop_
_entity.id
_entity.type
_entity.pdbx_description
1 polymer ?
#
loop_
_entity_poly.entity_id
_entity_poly.type
_entity_poly.pdbx_seq_one_letter_code
_entity_poly.pdbx_strand_id
1 'polypeptide(L)'
;MGALEYMSVFRVRIPINRVGVLIGAKGEVKRAIEDKCHVRLNIDSSSGDVEITPADDGDVLSPLIAKNVVLAIGRGFSPEKA
;
A
#
# COMPACT_ATOMS: atom_id res chain seq x y z
N MET A 1 -21.33 -18.24 8.03
CA MET A 1 -19.86 -18.36 7.91
C MET A 1 -19.53 -18.23 6.43
N GLY A 2 -19.38 -17.01 5.93
CA GLY A 2 -19.23 -16.80 4.48
C GLY A 2 -19.54 -15.36 4.07
N ALA A 3 -18.47 -14.58 3.93
CA ALA A 3 -18.32 -13.37 3.11
C ALA A 3 -17.04 -12.60 3.54
N LEU A 4 -16.64 -12.71 4.82
CA LEU A 4 -15.49 -11.98 5.36
C LEU A 4 -14.11 -12.54 4.96
N GLU A 5 -14.02 -13.76 4.41
CA GLU A 5 -12.74 -14.46 4.16
C GLU A 5 -12.13 -14.23 2.76
N TYR A 6 -12.73 -13.39 1.90
CA TYR A 6 -12.21 -13.10 0.54
C TYR A 6 -11.81 -11.63 0.33
N MET A 7 -11.47 -10.92 1.40
CA MET A 7 -10.78 -9.64 1.28
C MET A 7 -9.30 -9.89 1.01
N SER A 8 -8.93 -9.85 -0.28
CA SER A 8 -7.59 -10.16 -0.78
C SER A 8 -6.50 -9.31 -0.12
N VAL A 9 -5.65 -9.93 0.69
CA VAL A 9 -4.45 -9.30 1.24
C VAL A 9 -3.31 -9.43 0.24
N PHE A 10 -2.62 -8.32 -0.05
CA PHE A 10 -1.39 -8.36 -0.84
C PHE A 10 -0.18 -8.10 0.04
N ARG A 11 0.89 -8.84 -0.24
CA ARG A 11 2.22 -8.58 0.31
C ARG A 11 3.19 -8.35 -0.83
N VAL A 12 3.91 -7.25 -0.77
CA VAL A 12 4.95 -6.90 -1.73
C VAL A 12 6.19 -6.41 -1.00
N ARG A 13 7.34 -6.49 -1.67
CA ARG A 13 8.59 -5.93 -1.19
C ARG A 13 9.07 -4.84 -2.11
N ILE A 14 9.50 -3.72 -1.54
CA ILE A 14 10.13 -2.61 -2.25
C ILE A 14 11.58 -2.41 -1.75
N PRO A 15 12.46 -1.74 -2.53
CA PRO A 15 13.81 -1.42 -2.07
C PRO A 15 13.78 -0.58 -0.78
N ILE A 16 14.64 -0.90 0.18
CA ILE A 16 14.68 -0.22 1.50
C ILE A 16 14.84 1.30 1.36
N ASN A 17 15.68 1.75 0.41
CA ASN A 17 15.90 3.17 0.16
C ASN A 17 14.65 3.91 -0.39
N ARG A 18 13.60 3.17 -0.80
CA ARG A 18 12.33 3.71 -1.29
C ARG A 18 11.24 3.69 -0.22
N VAL A 19 11.43 2.99 0.90
CA VAL A 19 10.45 2.95 2.00
C VAL A 19 10.15 4.35 2.54
N GLY A 20 11.18 5.18 2.73
CA GLY A 20 10.98 6.57 3.15
C GLY A 20 10.11 7.38 2.18
N VAL A 21 10.21 7.11 0.88
CA VAL A 21 9.39 7.76 -0.16
C VAL A 21 7.94 7.27 -0.12
N LEU A 22 7.74 5.97 0.08
CA LEU A 22 6.41 5.38 0.24
C LEU A 22 5.70 5.90 1.49
N ILE A 23 6.43 6.12 2.59
CA ILE A 23 5.88 6.69 3.82
C ILE A 23 5.61 8.19 3.63
N GLY A 24 6.55 8.93 3.04
CA GLY A 24 6.46 10.39 2.89
C GLY A 24 6.71 11.14 4.20
N ALA A 25 6.84 12.47 4.14
CA ALA A 25 7.11 13.24 5.36
C ALA A 25 5.92 13.11 6.31
N LYS A 26 6.22 12.78 7.58
CA LYS A 26 5.22 12.51 8.63
C LYS A 26 4.18 11.44 8.26
N GLY A 27 4.40 10.61 7.23
CA GLY A 27 3.44 9.62 6.75
C GLY A 27 2.41 10.13 5.71
N GLU A 28 2.64 11.29 5.07
CA GLU A 28 1.67 11.88 4.13
C GLU A 28 1.35 10.99 2.92
N VAL A 29 2.36 10.33 2.32
CA VAL A 29 2.17 9.51 1.12
C VAL A 29 1.43 8.24 1.47
N LYS A 30 1.83 7.58 2.56
CA LYS A 30 1.12 6.43 3.12
C LYS A 30 -0.37 6.74 3.30
N ARG A 31 -0.69 7.84 4.01
CA ARG A 31 -2.08 8.25 4.27
C ARG A 31 -2.84 8.54 2.99
N ALA A 32 -2.22 9.18 2.01
CA ALA A 32 -2.87 9.47 0.73
C ALA A 32 -3.22 8.18 -0.05
N ILE A 33 -2.36 7.15 0.00
CA ILE A 33 -2.65 5.86 -0.64
C ILE A 33 -3.77 5.13 0.12
N GLU A 34 -3.70 5.12 1.45
CA GLU A 34 -4.72 4.50 2.31
C GLU A 34 -6.11 5.11 2.09
N ASP A 35 -6.20 6.44 2.04
CA ASP A 35 -7.44 7.18 1.82
C ASP A 35 -8.00 6.98 0.40
N LYS A 36 -7.18 7.20 -0.63
CA LYS A 36 -7.62 7.11 -2.04
C LYS A 36 -7.95 5.69 -2.48
N CYS A 37 -7.26 4.69 -1.93
CA CYS A 37 -7.47 3.30 -2.30
C CYS A 37 -8.37 2.56 -1.31
N HIS A 38 -8.82 3.18 -0.21
CA HIS A 38 -9.58 2.50 0.86
C HIS A 38 -8.87 1.24 1.39
N VAL A 39 -7.60 1.40 1.78
CA VAL A 39 -6.75 0.30 2.30
C VAL A 39 -6.03 0.71 3.57
N ARG A 40 -5.41 -0.27 4.24
CA ARG A 40 -4.37 -0.07 5.25
C ARG A 40 -3.03 -0.57 4.72
N LEU A 41 -1.99 0.20 4.99
CA LEU A 41 -0.62 -0.18 4.69
C LEU A 41 0.14 -0.46 5.99
N ASN A 42 0.65 -1.68 6.13
CA ASN A 42 1.61 -2.02 7.18
C ASN A 42 2.99 -2.18 6.53
N ILE A 43 3.94 -1.35 6.93
CA ILE A 43 5.24 -1.20 6.26
C ILE A 43 6.34 -1.53 7.26
N ASP A 44 7.11 -2.59 6.98
CA ASP A 44 8.32 -2.89 7.74
C ASP A 44 9.49 -2.09 7.17
N SER A 45 9.92 -1.06 7.91
CA SER A 45 10.97 -0.14 7.47
C SER A 45 12.36 -0.74 7.40
N SER A 46 12.58 -1.89 8.06
CA SER A 46 13.87 -2.58 8.06
C SER A 46 14.04 -3.51 6.85
N SER A 47 12.95 -4.12 6.37
CA SER A 47 12.96 -5.13 5.31
C SER A 47 12.40 -4.63 3.98
N GLY A 48 11.65 -3.53 4.00
CA GLY A 48 10.88 -3.04 2.84
C GLY A 48 9.66 -3.88 2.51
N ASP A 49 9.19 -4.69 3.46
CA ASP A 49 7.96 -5.46 3.34
C ASP A 49 6.75 -4.54 3.50
N VAL A 50 5.75 -4.71 2.63
CA VAL A 50 4.52 -3.93 2.63
C VAL A 50 3.35 -4.88 2.54
N GLU A 51 2.55 -4.91 3.60
CA GLU A 51 1.27 -5.58 3.64
C GLU A 51 0.14 -4.57 3.37
N ILE A 52 -0.78 -4.98 2.50
CA ILE A 52 -1.87 -4.17 1.98
C ILE A 52 -3.16 -4.93 2.26
N THR A 53 -3.98 -4.36 3.14
CA THR A 53 -5.28 -4.92 3.50
C THR A 53 -6.39 -3.94 3.10
N PRO A 54 -7.54 -4.43 2.62
CA PRO A 54 -8.69 -3.55 2.40
C PRO A 54 -9.18 -2.96 3.74
N ALA A 55 -9.68 -1.72 3.69
CA ALA A 55 -10.45 -1.14 4.79
C ALA A 55 -11.89 -1.70 4.78
N ASP A 56 -12.63 -1.54 5.88
CA ASP A 56 -14.00 -2.07 6.05
C ASP A 56 -14.98 -1.63 4.93
N ASP A 57 -14.76 -0.46 4.33
CA ASP A 57 -15.57 0.11 3.23
C ASP A 57 -14.90 -0.03 1.84
N GLY A 58 -13.82 -0.80 1.72
CA GLY A 58 -13.06 -0.95 0.48
C GLY A 58 -13.61 -2.02 -0.46
N ASP A 59 -13.59 -1.73 -1.78
CA ASP A 59 -13.94 -2.68 -2.83
C ASP A 59 -12.92 -3.82 -2.97
N VAL A 60 -13.32 -4.91 -3.62
CA VAL A 60 -12.45 -6.08 -3.90
C VAL A 60 -11.17 -5.71 -4.67
N LEU A 61 -11.22 -4.63 -5.48
CA LEU A 61 -10.09 -4.18 -6.31
C LEU A 61 -9.18 -3.16 -5.61
N SER A 62 -9.64 -2.51 -4.53
CA SER A 62 -8.89 -1.54 -3.74
C SER A 62 -7.45 -1.97 -3.41
N PRO A 63 -7.22 -3.17 -2.82
CA PRO A 63 -5.87 -3.60 -2.47
C PRO A 63 -5.02 -3.92 -3.71
N LEU A 64 -5.61 -4.26 -4.86
CA LEU A 64 -4.89 -4.46 -6.12
C LEU A 64 -4.37 -3.14 -6.69
N ILE A 65 -5.18 -2.08 -6.63
CA ILE A 65 -4.80 -0.73 -7.08
C ILE A 65 -3.67 -0.21 -6.19
N ALA A 66 -3.84 -0.27 -4.87
CA ALA A 66 -2.82 0.13 -3.91
C ALA A 66 -1.49 -0.62 -4.12
N LYS A 67 -1.55 -1.93 -4.40
CA LYS A 67 -0.38 -2.74 -4.74
C LYS A 67 0.39 -2.17 -5.94
N ASN A 68 -0.32 -1.77 -7.00
CA ASN A 68 0.33 -1.22 -8.19
C ASN A 68 1.03 0.10 -7.89
N VAL A 69 0.39 0.99 -7.13
CA VAL A 69 0.97 2.27 -6.68
C VAL A 69 2.23 2.04 -5.83
N VAL A 70 2.16 1.13 -4.85
CA VAL A 70 3.30 0.77 -3.99
C VAL A 70 4.48 0.27 -4.83
N LEU A 71 4.22 -0.63 -5.79
CA LEU A 71 5.25 -1.15 -6.69
C LEU A 71 5.82 -0.07 -7.62
N ALA A 72 5.00 0.85 -8.12
CA ALA A 72 5.47 1.97 -8.95
C ALA A 72 6.41 2.89 -8.15
N ILE A 73 6.05 3.24 -6.90
CA ILE A 73 6.95 4.00 -6.00
C ILE A 73 8.24 3.22 -5.74
N GLY A 74 8.14 1.91 -5.49
CA GLY A 74 9.29 1.03 -5.31
C GLY A 74 10.22 0.98 -6.53
N ARG A 75 9.67 1.12 -7.75
CA ARG A 75 10.39 1.13 -9.03
C ARG A 75 10.97 2.51 -9.41
N GLY A 76 10.74 3.54 -8.60
CA GLY A 76 11.34 4.86 -8.78
C GLY A 76 10.38 5.95 -9.25
N PHE A 77 9.09 5.66 -9.46
CA PHE A 77 8.11 6.70 -9.72
C PHE A 77 7.94 7.60 -8.48
N SER A 78 7.68 8.88 -8.71
CA SER A 78 7.29 9.81 -7.63
C SER A 78 5.87 9.49 -7.17
N PRO A 79 5.50 9.71 -5.90
CA PRO A 79 4.16 9.39 -5.38
C PRO A 79 3.00 9.98 -6.20
N GLU A 80 3.19 11.17 -6.74
CA GLU A 80 2.26 11.90 -7.60
C GLU A 80 2.12 11.34 -9.03
N LYS A 81 3.07 10.51 -9.48
CA LYS A 81 3.09 9.87 -10.80
C LYS A 81 2.87 8.36 -10.75
N ALA A 82 2.69 7.81 -9.56
CA ALA A 82 2.58 6.38 -9.29
C ALA A 82 1.13 5.89 -9.34
#